data_AF-A0A0K1K1Y3-F1
#
_entry.id   AF-A0A0K1K1Y3-F1
#
_cell.length_a   1.000
_cell.length_b   1.000
_cell.length_c   1.000
_cell.angle_alpha   90.00
_cell.angle_beta   90.00
_cell.angle_gamma   90.00
#
_symmetry.space_group_name_H-M   'P 1'
#
loop_
_entity.id
_entity.type
_entity.pdbx_description
1 polymer ?
#
loop_
_entity_poly.entity_id
_entity_poly.type
_entity_poly.pdbx_seq_one_letter_code
_entity_poly.pdbx_strand_id
1 'polypeptide(L)' 'MEKPGLKPTCREVHRLVSEGMDRQLSLVERIRMRLHLTVCDACTRFSGQMALLRQAMRRFPFDDEEKR' A
#
# COMPACT_ATOMS: atom_id res chain seq x y z
N MET A 1 -19.44 -2.30 -5.55
CA MET A 1 -18.65 -1.10 -5.93
C MET A 1 -18.83 -0.08 -4.81
N GLU A 2 -17.98 -0.14 -3.79
CA GLU A 2 -18.00 0.82 -2.69
C GLU A 2 -17.47 2.15 -3.23
N LYS A 3 -18.35 3.16 -3.32
CA LYS A 3 -17.97 4.50 -3.79
C LYS A 3 -17.03 5.12 -2.76
N PRO A 4 -15.79 5.48 -3.13
CA PRO A 4 -14.86 6.05 -2.16
C PRO A 4 -15.37 7.44 -1.77
N GLY A 5 -15.78 7.56 -0.51
CA GLY A 5 -16.13 8.84 0.08
C GLY A 5 -15.00 9.84 -0.09
N LEU A 6 -15.33 11.13 -0.09
CA LEU A 6 -14.34 12.21 -0.19
C LEU A 6 -13.27 12.13 0.93
N LYS A 7 -13.62 11.52 2.07
CA LYS A 7 -12.71 11.19 3.17
C LYS A 7 -12.55 9.67 3.23
N PRO A 8 -11.36 9.12 2.89
CA PRO A 8 -11.15 7.69 2.97
C PRO A 8 -11.06 7.24 4.44
N THR A 9 -11.70 6.12 4.73
CA THR A 9 -11.62 5.40 6.01
C THR A 9 -10.32 4.61 6.11
N CYS A 10 -9.94 4.20 7.33
CA CYS A 10 -8.74 3.36 7.54
C CYS A 10 -8.78 2.08 6.68
N ARG A 11 -9.96 1.46 6.53
CA ARG A 11 -10.16 0.26 5.70
C ARG A 11 -9.87 0.54 4.22
N GLU A 12 -10.40 1.64 3.70
CA GLU A 12 -10.14 2.06 2.31
C GLU A 12 -8.66 2.39 2.10
N VAL A 13 -8.01 3.03 3.07
CA VAL A 13 -6.57 3.33 3.00
C VAL A 13 -5.73 2.06 3.02
N HIS A 14 -6.05 1.09 3.88
CA HIS A 14 -5.36 -0.20 3.89
C HIS A 14 -5.49 -0.92 2.54
N ARG A 15 -6.70 -0.88 1.96
CA ARG A 15 -6.95 -1.40 0.63
C ARG A 15 -6.13 -0.67 -0.44
N LEU A 16 -6.13 0.66 -0.44
CA LEU A 16 -5.34 1.46 -1.39
C LEU A 16 -3.83 1.22 -1.24
N VAL A 17 -3.32 1.10 -0.01
CA VAL A 17 -1.92 0.77 0.28
C VAL A 17 -1.58 -0.60 -0.31
N SER A 18 -2.43 -1.61 -0.10
CA SER A 18 -2.26 -2.94 -0.69
C SER A 18 -2.32 -2.90 -2.21
N GLU A 19 -3.36 -2.30 -2.78
CA GLU A 19 -3.50 -2.17 -4.23
C GLU A 19 -2.34 -1.38 -4.85
N GLY A 20 -1.74 -0.42 -4.14
CA GLY A 20 -0.54 0.30 -4.58
C GLY A 20 0.72 -0.56 -4.63
N MET A 21 0.72 -1.73 -4.00
CA MET A 21 1.78 -2.72 -4.15
C MET A 21 1.64 -3.50 -5.46
N ASP A 22 0.42 -3.86 -5.83
CA ASP A 22 0.12 -4.71 -6.99
C ASP A 22 -0.05 -3.91 -8.28
N ARG A 23 -0.73 -2.75 -8.21
CA ARG A 23 -1.06 -1.89 -9.35
C ARG A 23 -0.64 -0.44 -9.11
N GLN A 24 -0.60 0.33 -10.19
CA GLN A 24 -0.50 1.78 -10.08
C GLN A 24 -1.86 2.36 -9.65
N LEU A 25 -1.86 3.09 -8.55
CA LEU A 25 -3.00 3.90 -8.13
C LEU A 25 -3.15 5.13 -9.04
N SER A 26 -4.39 5.55 -9.26
CA SER A 26 -4.68 6.84 -9.89
C SER A 26 -4.20 7.99 -8.99
N LEU A 27 -4.01 9.17 -9.60
CA LEU A 27 -3.57 10.37 -8.87
C LEU A 27 -4.53 10.73 -7.73
N VAL A 28 -5.85 10.58 -7.95
CA VAL A 28 -6.88 10.87 -6.95
C VAL A 28 -6.79 9.90 -5.76
N GLU A 29 -6.67 8.59 -6.03
CA GLU A 29 -6.50 7.57 -4.99
C GLU A 29 -5.24 7.82 -4.16
N ARG A 30 -4.12 8.14 -4.82
CA ARG A 30 -2.85 8.43 -4.16
C ARG A 30 -2.93 9.65 -3.25
N ILE A 31 -3.59 10.72 -3.70
CA ILE A 31 -3.75 11.95 -2.89
C ILE A 31 -4.63 11.67 -1.67
N ARG A 32 -5.78 11.01 -1.86
CA ARG A 32 -6.69 10.64 -0.75
C ARG A 32 -5.99 9.79 0.31
N MET A 33 -5.26 8.76 -0.14
CA MET A 33 -4.47 7.90 0.73
C MET A 33 -3.46 8.72 1.54
N ARG A 34 -2.63 9.54 0.87
CA ARG A 34 -1.59 10.35 1.54
C ARG A 34 -2.17 11.32 2.57
N LEU A 35 -3.29 11.97 2.26
CA LEU A 35 -3.95 12.86 3.22
C LEU A 35 -4.34 12.11 4.50
N HIS A 36 -4.89 10.91 4.39
CA HIS A 36 -5.25 10.12 5.57
C HIS A 36 -4.02 9.66 6.38
N LEU A 37 -2.93 9.29 5.70
CA LEU A 37 -1.68 8.94 6.38
C LEU A 37 -1.15 10.10 7.25
N THR A 38 -1.34 11.35 6.83
CA THR A 38 -0.90 12.51 7.67
C THR A 38 -1.69 12.70 8.96
N VAL A 39 -2.88 12.11 9.09
CA VAL A 39 -3.76 12.30 10.26
C VAL A 39 -3.96 11.02 11.08
N CYS A 40 -3.48 9.88 10.60
CA CYS A 40 -3.68 8.58 11.23
C CYS A 40 -2.37 7.81 11.33
N ASP A 41 -1.80 7.78 12.54
CA ASP A 41 -0.53 7.09 12.79
C ASP A 41 -0.60 5.59 12.54
N ALA A 42 -1.74 4.96 12.79
CA ALA A 42 -1.93 3.53 12.56
C ALA A 42 -1.76 3.18 11.07
N CYS A 43 -2.41 3.95 10.19
CA CYS A 43 -2.29 3.74 8.75
C CYS A 43 -0.89 4.11 8.23
N THR A 44 -0.21 5.10 8.81
CA THR A 44 1.18 5.44 8.49
C THR A 44 2.14 4.31 8.83
N ARG A 45 2.00 3.72 10.02
CA ARG A 45 2.79 2.53 10.41
C ARG A 45 2.53 1.36 9.47
N PHE A 46 1.26 1.08 9.15
CA PHE A 46 0.90 0.03 8.20
C PHE A 46 1.53 0.25 6.82
N SER A 47 1.46 1.46 6.27
CA SER A 47 2.10 1.80 5.00
C SER A 47 3.62 1.59 5.03
N GLY A 48 4.26 1.91 6.15
CA GLY A 48 5.69 1.67 6.36
C GLY A 48 6.03 0.17 6.39
N GLN A 49 5.22 -0.64 7.08
CA GLN A 49 5.39 -2.10 7.12
C GLN A 49 5.26 -2.71 5.72
N MET A 50 4.28 -2.30 4.94
CA MET A 50 4.10 -2.76 3.56
C MET A 50 5.27 -2.36 2.66
N ALA A 51 5.81 -1.15 2.82
CA ALA A 51 7.00 -0.72 2.08
C ALA A 51 8.25 -1.53 2.45
N LEU A 52 8.44 -1.85 3.74
CA LEU A 52 9.51 -2.72 4.22
C LEU A 52 9.41 -4.12 3.59
N LEU A 53 8.21 -4.73 3.62
CA LEU A 53 7.97 -6.03 3.00
C LEU A 53 8.29 -6.00 1.50
N ARG A 54 7.83 -4.96 0.79
CA ARG A 54 8.12 -4.80 -0.64
C ARG A 54 9.61 -4.65 -0.93
N GLN A 55 10.34 -3.94 -0.06
CA GLN A 55 11.79 -3.80 -0.19
C GLN A 55 12.51 -5.12 0.06
N ALA A 56 12.10 -5.88 1.09
CA ALA A 56 12.65 -7.20 1.38
C ALA A 56 12.43 -8.17 0.21
N MET A 57 11.20 -8.23 -0.34
CA MET A 57 10.88 -9.06 -1.51
C MET A 57 11.66 -8.67 -2.76
N ARG A 58 11.99 -7.39 -2.95
CA ARG A 58 12.84 -6.94 -4.06
C ARG A 58 14.33 -7.25 -3.83
N ARG A 59 14.77 -7.33 -2.58
CA ARG A 59 16.16 -7.63 -2.21
C ARG A 59 16.46 -9.13 -2.27
N PHE A 60 15.45 -9.94 -1.99
CA PHE A 60 15.48 -11.38 -2.16
C PHE A 60 14.44 -11.73 -3.22
N PRO A 61 14.72 -11.55 -4.54
CA PRO A 61 13.99 -12.34 -5.50
C PRO A 61 14.13 -13.78 -5.03
N PHE A 62 13.02 -14.47 -4.81
CA PHE A 62 13.10 -15.91 -4.64
C PHE A 62 13.75 -16.40 -5.93
N ASP A 63 15.03 -16.75 -5.85
CA ASP A 63 15.73 -17.47 -6.90
C ASP A 63 15.08 -18.85 -6.94
N ASP A 64 13.90 -18.93 -7.56
CA ASP A 64 13.37 -20.14 -8.16
C ASP A 64 14.22 -20.45 -9.41
N GLU A 65 15.52 -20.68 -9.20
CA GLU A 65 16.44 -21.35 -10.11
C GLU A 65 16.89 -22.62 -9.40
N GLU A 66 16.11 -23.67 -9.61
CA GLU A 66 16.61 -24.94 -10.11
C GLU A 66 18.13 -24.99 -10.35
N LYS A 67 18.91 -25.45 -9.35
CA LYS A 67 20.13 -26.25 -9.58
C LYS A 67 20.65 -26.95 -8.33
N ARG A 68 19.97 -28.03 -7.91
CA ARG A 68 20.62 -29.29 -7.50
C ARG A 68 19.67 -30.47 -7.54
#